data_AF-A0A2V9QRG9-F1
#
_entry.id   AF-A0A2V9QRG9-F1
#
_cell.length_a   1.000
_cell.length_b   1.000
_cell.length_c   1.000
_cell.angle_alpha   90.00
_cell.angle_beta   90.00
_cell.angle_gamma   90.00
#
_symmetry.space_group_name_H-M   'P 1'
#
loop_
_entity.id
_entity.type
_entity.pdbx_description
1 polymer ?
#
loop_
_entity_poly.entity_id
_entity_poly.type
_entity_poly.pdbx_seq_one_letter_code
_entity_poly.pdbx_strand_id
1 'polypeptide(L)'
;MDIARPEFKEQKRRRQIMWAGIGLASLIAVTIGVTRLKPAAPEVERSTVWTDTVKRGPMLRQVRGIGSLIPSQEFTRQIPADREATVVRILKLPGSQVKSDTILLEMSNPQVEQEAVDARLQLKAVEAEYQSLRVKLQSDLMNQKAGAATVNSDYTQAKLQSDTDKALYD
;
A
#
# COMPACT_ATOMS: atom_id res chain seq x y z
N MET A 1 -9.83 113.11 51.61
CA MET A 1 -10.34 112.98 50.24
C MET A 1 -10.01 111.59 49.76
N ASP A 2 -10.97 110.69 49.95
CA ASP A 2 -10.90 109.27 49.66
C ASP A 2 -11.38 109.07 48.21
N ILE A 3 -10.52 108.48 47.37
CA ILE A 3 -10.85 108.13 46.00
C ILE A 3 -10.68 106.63 45.91
N ALA A 4 -11.78 105.91 46.04
CA ALA A 4 -11.81 104.47 45.82
C ALA A 4 -11.33 104.19 44.39
N ARG A 5 -10.18 103.51 44.24
CA ARG A 5 -9.64 103.05 42.96
C ARG A 5 -9.97 101.56 42.77
N PRO A 6 -11.14 101.21 42.18
CA PRO A 6 -11.55 99.82 42.01
C PRO A 6 -10.70 99.02 40.99
N GLU A 7 -9.98 99.70 40.09
CA GLU A 7 -9.19 99.05 39.03
C GLU A 7 -8.04 98.17 39.55
N PHE A 8 -7.38 98.55 40.65
CA PHE A 8 -6.29 97.75 41.23
C PHE A 8 -6.80 96.46 41.88
N LYS A 9 -8.03 96.45 42.38
CA LYS A 9 -8.65 95.26 43.01
C LYS A 9 -9.00 94.21 41.95
N GLU A 10 -9.45 94.64 40.78
CA GLU A 10 -9.72 93.75 39.64
C GLU A 10 -8.43 93.21 39.00
N GLN A 11 -7.40 94.04 38.80
CA GLN A 11 -6.12 93.58 38.27
C GLN A 11 -5.43 92.57 39.21
N LYS A 12 -5.49 92.78 40.53
CA LYS A 12 -4.93 91.83 41.51
C LYS A 12 -5.68 90.49 41.52
N ARG A 13 -7.02 90.52 41.40
CA ARG A 13 -7.84 89.30 41.27
C ARG A 13 -7.55 88.55 39.97
N ARG A 14 -7.44 89.25 38.83
CA ARG A 14 -7.10 88.61 37.53
C ARG A 14 -5.70 88.00 37.53
N ARG A 15 -4.71 88.66 38.15
CA ARG A 15 -3.36 88.10 38.33
C ARG A 15 -3.39 86.84 39.20
N GLN A 16 -4.15 86.85 40.31
CA GLN A 16 -4.30 85.68 41.18
C GLN A 16 -4.99 84.51 40.46
N ILE A 17 -6.03 84.79 39.65
CA ILE A 17 -6.72 83.76 38.86
C ILE A 17 -5.78 83.19 37.78
N MET A 18 -4.96 84.01 37.12
CA MET A 18 -3.95 83.51 36.17
C MET A 18 -2.90 82.65 36.87
N TRP A 19 -2.35 83.09 38.00
CA TRP A 19 -1.37 82.29 38.76
C TRP A 19 -1.98 80.99 39.28
N ALA A 20 -3.24 81.01 39.74
CA ALA A 20 -3.97 79.80 40.13
C ALA A 20 -4.24 78.88 38.94
N GLY A 21 -4.60 79.42 37.78
CA GLY A 21 -4.81 78.66 36.54
C GLY A 21 -3.52 78.01 36.03
N ILE A 22 -2.40 78.74 36.07
CA ILE A 22 -1.07 78.19 35.72
C ILE A 22 -0.66 77.10 36.70
N GLY A 23 -0.88 77.31 38.00
CA GLY A 23 -0.62 76.30 39.03
C GLY A 23 -1.46 75.04 38.83
N LEU A 24 -2.73 75.19 38.47
CA LEU A 24 -3.61 74.06 38.20
C LEU A 24 -3.21 73.32 36.91
N ALA A 25 -2.86 74.06 35.86
CA ALA A 25 -2.42 73.49 34.59
C ALA A 25 -1.10 72.72 34.72
N SER A 26 -0.13 73.24 35.48
CA SER A 26 1.13 72.55 35.73
C SER A 26 0.91 71.26 36.53
N LEU A 27 0.02 71.29 37.52
CA LEU A 27 -0.31 70.13 38.34
C LEU A 27 -0.99 69.02 37.52
N ILE A 28 -1.91 69.39 36.61
CA ILE A 28 -2.52 68.46 35.66
C ILE A 28 -1.46 67.87 34.70
N ALA A 29 -0.57 68.70 34.16
CA ALA A 29 0.47 68.24 33.24
C ALA A 29 1.43 67.24 33.89
N VAL A 30 1.86 67.50 35.13
CA VAL A 30 2.71 66.56 35.90
C VAL A 30 1.96 65.27 36.18
N THR A 31 0.68 65.35 36.55
CA THR A 31 -0.15 64.16 36.83
C THR A 31 -0.29 63.25 35.60
N ILE A 32 -0.51 63.83 34.42
CA ILE A 32 -0.57 63.09 33.15
C ILE A 32 0.82 62.54 32.75
N GLY A 33 1.88 63.30 33.04
CA GLY A 33 3.26 62.83 32.84
C GLY A 33 3.54 61.57 33.63
N VAL A 34 3.20 61.56 34.93
CA VAL A 34 3.45 60.44 35.85
C VAL A 34 2.64 59.19 35.49
N THR A 35 1.37 59.34 35.10
CA THR A 35 0.52 58.17 34.74
C THR A 35 0.94 57.48 33.44
N ARG A 36 1.72 58.17 32.59
CA ARG A 36 2.30 57.58 31.38
C ARG A 36 3.63 56.88 31.61
N LEU A 37 4.23 56.96 32.80
CA LEU A 37 5.37 56.10 33.13
C LEU A 37 4.88 54.66 33.22
N LYS A 38 5.56 53.78 32.48
CA LYS A 38 5.27 52.34 32.51
C LYS A 38 5.47 51.84 33.95
N PRO A 39 4.61 50.92 34.44
CA PRO A 39 4.78 50.31 35.76
C PRO A 39 6.21 49.77 35.90
N ALA A 40 6.83 50.02 37.06
CA ALA A 40 8.16 49.49 37.35
C ALA A 40 8.11 47.96 37.23
N ALA A 41 9.03 47.39 36.44
CA ALA A 41 9.17 45.95 36.36
C ALA A 41 9.48 45.40 37.77
N PRO A 42 9.02 44.18 38.10
CA PRO A 42 9.32 43.57 39.39
C PRO A 42 10.83 43.59 39.66
N GLU A 43 11.22 44.25 40.75
CA GLU A 43 12.63 44.33 41.15
C GLU A 43 13.01 43.02 41.83
N VAL A 44 14.01 42.33 41.27
CA VAL A 44 14.63 41.15 41.85
C VAL A 44 16.07 41.47 42.18
N GLU A 45 16.51 41.04 43.37
CA GLU A 45 17.88 41.20 43.81
C GLU A 45 18.84 40.52 42.83
N ARG A 46 19.87 41.26 42.36
CA ARG A 46 20.81 40.76 41.33
C ARG A 46 21.57 39.52 41.77
N SER A 47 21.79 39.35 43.07
CA SER A 47 22.39 38.17 43.69
C SER A 47 21.54 36.90 43.51
N THR A 48 20.23 37.03 43.29
CA THR A 48 19.28 35.91 43.19
C THR A 48 19.15 35.39 41.76
N VAL A 49 19.63 36.12 40.75
CA VAL A 49 19.45 35.77 39.33
C VAL A 49 20.77 35.46 38.66
N TRP A 50 20.95 34.20 38.27
CA TRP A 50 22.08 33.77 37.45
C TRP A 50 21.79 34.04 35.98
N THR A 51 22.35 35.12 35.43
CA THR A 51 22.14 35.49 34.02
C THR A 51 23.29 35.01 33.14
N ASP A 52 22.98 34.40 32.00
CA ASP A 52 23.94 34.06 30.94
C ASP A 52 23.40 34.47 29.56
N THR A 53 24.29 34.63 28.58
CA THR A 53 23.95 35.03 27.21
C THR A 53 23.62 33.80 26.37
N VAL A 54 22.41 33.73 25.81
CA VAL A 54 22.01 32.62 24.94
C VAL A 54 22.87 32.59 23.67
N LYS A 55 23.45 31.43 23.37
CA LYS A 55 24.24 31.20 22.15
C LYS A 55 23.42 30.38 21.17
N ARG A 56 23.43 30.78 19.89
CA ARG A 56 22.81 29.99 18.82
C ARG A 56 23.76 28.88 18.39
N GLY A 57 23.25 27.66 18.36
CA GLY A 57 23.97 26.48 17.88
C GLY A 57 22.99 25.34 17.62
N PRO A 58 23.40 24.30 16.87
CA PRO A 58 22.56 23.14 16.65
C PRO A 58 22.36 22.38 17.97
N MET A 59 21.10 22.22 18.40
CA MET A 59 20.74 21.37 19.54
C MET A 59 20.31 19.99 19.02
N LEU A 60 21.25 19.04 18.96
CA LEU A 60 20.96 17.68 18.53
C LEU A 60 20.28 16.90 19.65
N ARG A 61 19.00 16.58 19.49
CA ARG A 61 18.25 15.70 20.39
C ARG A 61 18.18 14.29 19.83
N GLN A 62 19.12 13.44 20.22
CA GLN A 62 19.09 12.01 19.89
C GLN A 62 18.29 11.25 20.95
N VAL A 63 17.14 10.71 20.56
CA VAL A 63 16.30 9.88 21.44
C VAL A 63 16.47 8.43 21.04
N ARG A 64 16.77 7.56 22.01
CA ARG A 64 16.78 6.11 21.79
C ARG A 64 15.35 5.61 21.75
N GLY A 65 14.89 5.18 20.59
CA GLY A 65 13.65 4.41 20.48
C GLY A 65 13.89 3.00 21.00
N ILE A 66 13.17 2.61 22.06
CA ILE A 66 13.12 1.20 22.46
C ILE A 66 12.18 0.47 21.51
N GLY A 67 12.58 -0.72 21.07
CA GLY A 67 11.81 -1.56 20.17
C GLY A 67 12.37 -2.97 20.16
N SER A 68 11.55 -3.93 19.73
CA SER A 68 11.97 -5.30 19.51
C SER A 68 11.98 -5.60 18.01
N LEU A 69 12.98 -6.35 17.55
CA LEU A 69 13.02 -6.85 16.19
C LEU A 69 12.08 -8.05 16.10
N ILE A 70 10.91 -7.82 15.52
CA ILE A 70 9.96 -8.89 15.21
C ILE A 70 10.22 -9.32 13.76
N PRO A 71 10.33 -10.62 13.46
CA PRO A 71 10.40 -11.08 12.07
C PRO A 71 9.16 -10.59 11.32
N SER A 72 9.33 -10.11 10.09
CA SER A 72 8.17 -9.74 9.27
C SER A 72 7.25 -10.95 9.10
N GLN A 73 5.95 -10.69 9.00
CA GLN A 73 4.92 -11.74 8.91
C GLN A 73 5.17 -12.69 7.73
N GLU A 74 5.83 -12.21 6.67
CA GLU A 74 6.20 -13.01 5.50
C GLU A 74 7.25 -14.08 5.80
N PHE A 75 8.10 -13.89 6.81
CA PHE A 75 9.14 -14.86 7.19
C PHE A 75 8.61 -16.00 8.06
N THR A 76 7.44 -15.83 8.69
CA THR A 76 6.81 -16.88 9.50
C THR A 76 5.69 -17.54 8.71
N ARG A 77 6.03 -18.59 7.94
CA ARG A 77 5.04 -19.38 7.19
C ARG A 77 4.88 -20.77 7.81
N GLN A 78 3.63 -21.15 8.04
CA GLN A 78 3.28 -22.53 8.41
C GLN A 78 3.10 -23.34 7.13
N ILE A 79 3.68 -24.54 7.10
CA ILE A 79 3.60 -25.46 5.95
C ILE A 79 2.80 -26.68 6.42
N PRO A 80 1.46 -26.70 6.25
CA PRO A 80 0.67 -27.88 6.56
C PRO A 80 0.88 -28.97 5.51
N ALA A 81 0.67 -30.23 5.91
CA ALA A 81 0.51 -31.31 4.95
C ALA A 81 -0.85 -31.18 4.27
N ASP A 82 -0.90 -31.31 2.94
CA ASP A 82 -2.15 -31.22 2.16
C ASP A 82 -3.07 -32.42 2.40
N ARG A 83 -2.49 -33.57 2.74
CA ARG A 83 -3.20 -34.83 3.03
C ARG A 83 -2.69 -35.43 4.31
N GLU A 84 -3.53 -36.22 4.97
CA GLU A 84 -3.10 -37.08 6.06
C GLU A 84 -2.03 -38.05 5.55
N ALA A 85 -0.88 -38.10 6.20
CA ALA A 85 0.24 -38.92 5.78
C ALA A 85 1.13 -39.23 6.98
N THR A 86 1.82 -40.36 6.92
CA THR A 86 2.80 -40.72 7.94
C THR A 86 4.17 -40.16 7.56
N VAL A 87 4.82 -39.46 8.48
CA VAL A 87 6.19 -38.97 8.28
C VAL A 87 7.14 -40.17 8.29
N VAL A 88 7.78 -40.42 7.15
CA VAL A 88 8.75 -41.51 7.00
C VAL A 88 10.13 -41.02 7.41
N ARG A 89 10.51 -39.82 6.97
CA ARG A 89 11.84 -39.27 7.22
C ARG A 89 11.83 -37.75 7.26
N ILE A 90 12.59 -37.19 8.19
CA ILE A 90 12.89 -35.76 8.26
C ILE A 90 14.24 -35.53 7.55
N LEU A 91 14.23 -34.77 6.45
CA LEU A 91 15.42 -34.52 5.63
C LEU A 91 16.21 -33.30 6.12
N LYS A 92 15.53 -32.31 6.71
CA LYS A 92 16.14 -31.10 7.25
C LYS A 92 15.77 -30.89 8.71
N LEU A 93 16.81 -30.65 9.51
CA LEU A 93 16.66 -30.38 10.94
C LEU A 93 16.27 -28.91 11.18
N PRO A 94 15.56 -28.61 12.28
CA PRO A 94 15.23 -27.24 12.67
C PRO A 94 16.49 -26.34 12.73
N GLY A 95 16.36 -25.11 12.23
CA GLY A 95 17.46 -24.14 12.18
C GLY A 95 18.38 -24.24 10.95
N SER A 96 18.18 -25.25 10.10
CA SER A 96 18.88 -25.33 8.81
C SER A 96 18.40 -24.24 7.86
N GLN A 97 19.30 -23.66 7.07
CA GLN A 97 18.91 -22.77 5.97
C GLN A 97 18.24 -23.59 4.86
N VAL A 98 17.10 -23.09 4.38
CA VAL A 98 16.27 -23.73 3.35
C VAL A 98 15.99 -22.75 2.22
N LYS A 99 15.87 -23.26 1.00
CA LYS A 99 15.38 -22.55 -0.18
C LYS A 99 13.94 -22.95 -0.47
N SER A 100 13.27 -22.23 -1.37
CA SER A 100 11.85 -22.46 -1.71
C SER A 100 11.55 -23.87 -2.23
N ASP A 101 12.52 -24.54 -2.82
CA ASP A 101 12.43 -25.89 -3.40
C ASP A 101 12.99 -26.99 -2.49
N THR A 102 13.42 -26.64 -1.27
CA THR A 102 14.04 -27.60 -0.37
C THR A 102 13.01 -28.55 0.24
N ILE A 103 13.20 -29.84 0.03
CA ILE A 103 12.37 -30.89 0.62
C ILE A 103 12.70 -31.01 2.12
N LEU A 104 11.69 -30.78 2.95
CA LEU A 104 11.83 -30.76 4.41
C LEU A 104 11.57 -32.15 5.02
N LEU A 105 10.47 -32.77 4.60
CA LEU A 105 10.00 -34.06 5.09
C LEU A 105 9.63 -34.96 3.91
N GLU A 106 9.82 -36.25 4.11
CA GLU A 106 9.29 -37.30 3.26
C GLU A 106 8.14 -37.97 4.01
N MET A 107 6.98 -37.96 3.39
CA MET A 107 5.74 -38.51 3.95
C MET A 107 5.21 -39.57 2.98
N SER A 108 4.63 -40.64 3.51
CA SER A 108 3.96 -41.67 2.72
C SER A 108 2.51 -41.79 3.15
N ASN A 109 1.63 -41.94 2.15
CA ASN A 109 0.24 -42.31 2.33
C ASN A 109 -0.08 -43.42 1.31
N PRO A 110 -0.31 -44.67 1.76
CA PRO A 110 -0.57 -45.79 0.87
C PRO A 110 -1.86 -45.62 0.05
N GLN A 111 -2.86 -44.90 0.57
CA GLN A 111 -4.10 -44.62 -0.15
C GLN A 111 -3.86 -43.68 -1.34
N VAL A 112 -3.09 -42.60 -1.15
CA VAL A 112 -2.77 -41.66 -2.25
C VAL A 112 -1.88 -42.34 -3.30
N GLU A 113 -0.98 -43.22 -2.88
CA GLU A 113 -0.16 -44.02 -3.80
C GLU A 113 -1.01 -44.97 -4.64
N GLN A 114 -1.98 -45.65 -4.03
CA GLN A 114 -2.94 -46.51 -4.72
C GLN A 114 -3.80 -45.70 -5.72
N GLU A 115 -4.38 -44.58 -5.28
CA GLU A 115 -5.19 -43.69 -6.13
C GLU A 115 -4.38 -43.17 -7.34
N ALA A 116 -3.10 -42.85 -7.15
CA ALA A 116 -2.22 -42.42 -8.23
C ALA A 116 -1.92 -43.55 -9.23
N VAL A 117 -1.77 -44.80 -8.77
CA VAL A 117 -1.60 -45.97 -9.65
C VAL A 117 -2.87 -46.22 -10.45
N ASP A 118 -4.03 -46.22 -9.81
CA ASP A 118 -5.32 -46.44 -10.45
C ASP A 118 -5.60 -45.37 -11.51
N ALA A 119 -5.34 -44.09 -11.20
CA ALA A 119 -5.48 -42.99 -12.16
C ALA A 119 -4.56 -43.15 -13.38
N ARG A 120 -3.31 -43.60 -13.17
CA ARG A 120 -2.37 -43.88 -14.27
C ARG A 120 -2.84 -45.06 -15.14
N LEU A 121 -3.40 -46.10 -14.53
CA LEU A 121 -3.94 -47.25 -15.25
C LEU A 121 -5.18 -46.84 -16.06
N GLN A 122 -6.07 -46.05 -15.47
CA GLN A 122 -7.24 -45.52 -16.16
C GLN A 122 -6.86 -44.64 -17.35
N LEU A 123 -5.85 -43.77 -17.20
CA LEU A 123 -5.34 -42.97 -18.31
C LEU A 123 -4.81 -43.84 -19.45
N LYS A 124 -4.04 -44.90 -19.13
CA LYS A 124 -3.53 -45.84 -20.14
C LYS A 124 -4.63 -46.63 -20.83
N ALA A 125 -5.67 -47.03 -20.11
CA ALA A 125 -6.82 -47.72 -20.69
C ALA A 125 -7.54 -46.84 -21.73
N VAL A 126 -7.84 -45.59 -21.35
CA VAL A 126 -8.49 -44.62 -22.25
C VAL A 126 -7.58 -44.27 -23.44
N GLU A 127 -6.26 -44.18 -23.25
CA GLU A 127 -5.32 -43.95 -24.33
C GLU A 127 -5.32 -45.11 -25.35
N ALA A 128 -5.34 -46.36 -24.89
CA ALA A 128 -5.44 -47.54 -25.75
C ALA A 128 -6.77 -47.60 -26.51
N GLU A 129 -7.89 -47.25 -25.86
CA GLU A 129 -9.20 -47.13 -26.50
C GLU A 129 -9.20 -46.04 -27.57
N TYR A 130 -8.61 -44.88 -27.29
CA TYR A 130 -8.48 -43.79 -28.25
C TYR A 130 -7.70 -44.22 -29.49
N GLN A 131 -6.56 -44.90 -29.33
CA GLN A 131 -5.79 -45.41 -30.47
C GLN A 131 -6.57 -46.46 -31.26
N SER A 132 -7.27 -47.37 -30.58
CA SER A 132 -8.12 -48.38 -31.24
C SER A 132 -9.25 -47.73 -32.05
N LEU A 133 -9.92 -46.72 -31.47
CA LEU A 133 -10.96 -45.95 -32.16
C LEU A 133 -10.40 -45.21 -33.37
N ARG A 134 -9.22 -44.59 -33.23
CA ARG A 134 -8.56 -43.91 -34.35
C ARG A 134 -8.26 -44.86 -35.51
N VAL A 135 -7.72 -46.04 -35.23
CA VAL A 135 -7.44 -47.06 -36.26
C VAL A 135 -8.75 -47.54 -36.90
N LYS A 136 -9.81 -47.74 -36.11
CA LYS A 136 -11.14 -48.11 -36.62
C LYS A 136 -11.69 -47.05 -37.59
N LEU A 137 -11.67 -45.78 -37.18
CA LEU A 137 -12.12 -44.67 -38.02
C LEU A 137 -11.29 -44.54 -39.32
N GLN A 138 -9.99 -44.80 -39.24
CA GLN A 138 -9.13 -44.81 -40.43
C GLN A 138 -9.51 -45.95 -41.39
N SER A 139 -9.75 -47.15 -40.87
CA SER A 139 -10.23 -48.29 -41.68
C SER A 139 -11.60 -48.00 -42.30
N ASP A 140 -12.53 -47.45 -41.54
CA ASP A 140 -13.87 -47.08 -42.02
C ASP A 140 -13.79 -46.04 -43.15
N LEU A 141 -12.93 -45.03 -42.99
CA LEU A 141 -12.67 -44.02 -44.02
C LEU A 141 -12.07 -44.67 -45.29
N MET A 142 -11.12 -45.59 -45.16
CA MET A 142 -10.54 -46.30 -46.31
C MET A 142 -11.58 -47.16 -47.02
N ASN A 143 -12.47 -47.84 -46.27
CA ASN A 143 -13.59 -48.60 -46.83
C ASN A 143 -14.56 -47.69 -47.60
N GLN A 144 -14.89 -46.51 -47.07
CA GLN A 144 -15.73 -45.53 -47.77
C GLN A 144 -15.07 -45.03 -49.06
N LYS A 145 -13.75 -44.76 -49.03
CA LYS A 145 -13.00 -44.36 -50.23
C LYS A 145 -12.97 -45.47 -51.28
N ALA A 146 -12.76 -46.72 -50.87
CA ALA A 146 -12.79 -47.86 -51.77
C ALA A 146 -14.17 -48.01 -52.43
N GLY A 147 -15.26 -47.91 -51.64
CA GLY A 147 -16.63 -47.94 -52.17
C GLY A 147 -16.92 -46.81 -53.16
N ALA A 148 -16.49 -45.58 -52.86
CA ALA A 148 -16.63 -44.45 -53.78
C ALA A 148 -15.82 -44.64 -55.07
N ALA A 149 -14.61 -45.20 -54.98
CA ALA A 149 -13.80 -45.52 -56.14
C ALA A 149 -14.47 -46.58 -57.03
N THR A 150 -15.04 -47.64 -56.46
CA THR A 150 -15.81 -48.65 -57.20
C THR A 150 -16.99 -48.03 -57.93
N VAL A 151 -17.81 -47.21 -57.26
CA VAL A 151 -18.95 -46.52 -57.90
C VAL A 151 -18.48 -45.61 -59.04
N ASN A 152 -17.37 -44.91 -58.88
CA ASN A 152 -16.81 -44.06 -59.93
C ASN A 152 -16.28 -44.88 -61.12
N SER A 153 -15.64 -46.02 -60.86
CA SER A 153 -15.21 -46.97 -61.89
C SER A 153 -16.40 -47.55 -62.65
N ASP A 154 -17.45 -47.98 -61.95
CA ASP A 154 -18.68 -48.51 -62.56
C ASP A 154 -19.39 -47.45 -63.41
N TYR A 155 -19.48 -46.20 -62.92
CA TYR A 155 -20.03 -45.08 -63.67
C TYR A 155 -19.22 -44.81 -64.95
N THR A 156 -17.89 -44.80 -64.85
CA THR A 156 -17.00 -44.57 -65.99
C THR A 156 -17.17 -45.67 -67.03
N GLN A 157 -17.23 -46.93 -66.59
CA GLN A 157 -17.46 -48.08 -67.47
C GLN A 157 -18.83 -48.00 -68.16
N ALA A 158 -19.89 -47.70 -67.41
CA ALA A 158 -21.24 -47.56 -67.95
C ALA A 158 -21.35 -46.39 -68.94
N LYS A 159 -20.66 -45.28 -68.67
CA LYS A 159 -20.58 -44.14 -69.58
C LYS A 159 -19.85 -44.49 -70.87
N LEU A 160 -18.67 -45.13 -70.77
CA LEU A 160 -17.94 -45.59 -71.95
C LEU A 160 -18.80 -46.53 -72.80
N GLN A 161 -19.48 -47.50 -72.18
CA GLN A 161 -20.39 -48.40 -72.90
C GLN A 161 -21.50 -47.61 -73.61
N SER A 162 -22.17 -46.69 -72.90
CA SER A 162 -23.22 -45.83 -73.48
C SER A 162 -22.72 -44.98 -74.64
N ASP A 163 -21.51 -44.42 -74.55
CA ASP A 163 -20.92 -43.59 -75.62
C ASP A 163 -20.58 -44.47 -76.85
N THR A 164 -20.10 -45.70 -76.61
CA THR A 164 -19.79 -46.68 -77.67
C THR A 164 -21.06 -47.14 -78.38
N ASP A 165 -22.11 -47.47 -77.62
CA ASP A 165 -23.40 -47.90 -78.16
C ASP A 165 -24.05 -46.79 -78.99
N LYS A 166 -23.92 -45.52 -78.56
CA LYS A 166 -24.41 -44.37 -79.31
C LYS A 166 -23.65 -44.16 -80.62
N ALA A 167 -22.32 -44.29 -80.60
CA ALA A 167 -21.48 -44.17 -81.80
C ALA A 167 -21.69 -45.30 -82.83
N LEU A 168 -22.22 -46.44 -82.40
CA LEU A 168 -22.60 -47.55 -83.29
C LEU A 168 -23.99 -47.39 -83.93
N TYR A 169 -24.83 -46.52 -83.35
CA TYR A 169 -26.21 -46.32 -83.79
C TYR A 169 -26.36 -45.15 -84.79
N ASP A 170 -25.50 -44.12 -84.67
CA ASP A 170 -25.36 -43.03 -85.65
C ASP A 170 -24.52 -43.44 -86.88
#